data_AF-A0A660UL67-F1
#
_entry.id   AF-A0A660UL67-F1
#
_cell.length_a   1.000
_cell.length_b   1.000
_cell.length_c   1.000
_cell.angle_alpha   90.00
_cell.angle_beta   90.00
_cell.angle_gamma   90.00
#
_symmetry.space_group_name_H-M   'P 1'
#
loop_
_entity.id
_entity.type
_entity.pdbx_description
1 polymer ?
#
loop_
_entity_poly.entity_id
_entity_poly.type
_entity_poly.pdbx_seq_one_letter_code
_entity_poly.pdbx_strand_id
1 'polypeptide(L)'
;MRKNQILDLPGTETSYIDVVFVTDQDNIPDPILRELCGENLIWDKMTVAAFLGDDEAWREFGTVVLDSSQIVAEQYEELWRRLKRLEQANVAAILLNDHISFPFDRFKLATILRTASLEEMVGRIEANLAYNRSMGINGVPTRPAPAATTPDNELTEQLKMAGHVQRNFLPRRLPNLKNVRWASLFLPADWVSGDMYDVARLDEQHIGFYVADAVGHSIPAALLTMFLKQAIKMRETTGDDYRIFGPVEVMENL
;
A
#
# COMPACT_ATOMS: atom_id res chain seq x y z
N MET A 1 -17.22 21.20 10.29
CA MET A 1 -15.76 21.04 10.08
C MET A 1 -15.09 21.10 11.45
N ARG A 2 -14.84 19.95 12.08
CA ARG A 2 -14.10 19.88 13.35
C ARG A 2 -12.65 19.51 13.03
N LYS A 3 -11.73 20.44 13.34
CA LYS A 3 -10.33 20.14 13.60
C LYS A 3 -10.30 19.13 14.76
N ASN A 4 -9.87 17.90 14.54
CA ASN A 4 -9.29 17.11 15.63
C ASN A 4 -7.84 17.58 15.78
N GLN A 5 -7.70 18.79 16.31
CA GLN A 5 -6.45 19.21 16.93
C GLN A 5 -6.43 18.41 18.23
N ILE A 6 -5.55 17.41 18.34
CA ILE A 6 -5.24 16.78 19.62
C ILE A 6 -4.65 17.89 20.49
N LEU A 7 -5.53 18.54 21.25
CA LEU A 7 -5.21 19.54 22.25
C LEU A 7 -4.47 18.81 23.37
N ASP A 8 -3.30 19.35 23.70
CA ASP A 8 -2.52 19.03 24.89
C ASP A 8 -3.43 18.92 26.12
N LEU A 9 -3.69 17.69 26.55
CA LEU A 9 -4.16 17.40 27.90
C LEU A 9 -3.02 16.68 28.63
N PRO A 10 -2.50 17.23 29.74
CA PRO A 10 -1.47 16.56 30.50
C PRO A 10 -2.08 15.37 31.24
N GLY A 11 -1.70 14.15 30.84
CA GLY A 11 -1.99 12.93 31.59
C GLY A 11 -2.91 11.89 30.94
N THR A 12 -3.11 11.87 29.62
CA THR A 12 -3.83 10.78 28.94
C THR A 12 -2.87 9.88 28.15
N GLU A 13 -2.94 8.60 28.46
CA GLU A 13 -2.22 7.47 27.82
C GLU A 13 -2.20 7.59 26.29
N THR A 14 -1.04 7.30 25.71
CA THR A 14 -0.71 7.40 24.28
C THR A 14 -1.78 6.77 23.38
N SER A 15 -2.58 7.60 22.69
CA SER A 15 -3.56 7.14 21.72
C SER A 15 -2.86 6.66 20.45
N TYR A 16 -3.07 5.39 20.08
CA TYR A 16 -2.66 4.81 18.80
C TYR A 16 -3.18 5.65 17.61
N ILE A 17 -2.34 5.86 16.60
CA ILE A 17 -2.69 6.59 15.38
C ILE A 17 -2.69 5.61 14.20
N ASP A 18 -3.84 5.46 13.53
CA ASP A 18 -3.95 4.57 12.37
C ASP A 18 -3.06 5.06 11.23
N VAL A 19 -3.09 6.36 10.91
CA VAL A 19 -2.39 6.90 9.75
C VAL A 19 -1.62 8.16 10.09
N VAL A 20 -0.34 8.21 9.75
CA VAL A 20 0.46 9.44 9.81
C VAL A 20 0.82 9.91 8.43
N PHE A 21 0.46 11.15 8.12
CA PHE A 21 0.92 11.83 6.92
C PHE A 21 2.20 12.60 7.22
N VAL A 22 3.29 12.21 6.55
CA VAL A 22 4.57 12.90 6.59
C VAL A 22 4.64 13.83 5.37
N THR A 23 4.37 15.10 5.61
CA THR A 23 4.32 16.13 4.57
C THR A 23 4.48 17.53 5.18
N ASP A 24 5.23 18.39 4.52
CA ASP A 24 5.38 19.81 4.84
C ASP A 24 4.29 20.67 4.17
N GLN A 25 3.42 20.08 3.34
CA GLN A 25 2.25 20.76 2.80
C GLN A 25 1.25 21.10 3.90
N ASP A 26 0.76 22.34 3.95
CA ASP A 26 -0.12 22.83 5.03
C ASP A 26 -1.35 21.94 5.26
N ASN A 27 -1.98 21.44 4.19
CA ASN A 27 -3.21 20.65 4.27
C ASN A 27 -3.07 19.31 3.56
N ILE A 28 -3.65 18.27 4.17
CA ILE A 28 -3.95 17.01 3.48
C ILE A 28 -5.18 17.27 2.58
N PRO A 29 -5.15 16.89 1.29
CA PRO A 29 -6.28 17.08 0.38
C PRO A 29 -7.63 16.63 0.96
N ASP A 30 -8.65 17.50 0.89
CA ASP A 30 -10.02 17.25 1.38
C ASP A 30 -10.61 15.88 1.01
N PRO A 31 -10.39 15.36 -0.22
CA PRO A 31 -10.88 14.04 -0.58
C PRO A 31 -10.29 12.90 0.27
N ILE A 32 -9.01 12.99 0.66
CA ILE A 32 -8.36 12.03 1.58
C ILE A 32 -9.02 12.11 2.94
N LEU A 33 -9.20 13.33 3.45
CA LEU A 33 -9.79 13.55 4.77
C LEU A 33 -11.22 13.00 4.84
N ARG A 34 -12.02 13.12 3.78
CA ARG A 34 -13.38 12.57 3.73
C ARG A 34 -13.38 11.05 3.85
N GLU A 35 -12.48 10.38 3.16
CA GLU A 35 -12.40 8.92 3.15
C GLU A 35 -11.91 8.40 4.52
N LEU A 36 -10.87 9.01 5.09
CA LEU A 36 -10.40 8.70 6.44
C LEU A 36 -11.47 8.93 7.52
N CYS A 37 -12.25 10.01 7.39
CA CYS A 37 -13.37 10.29 8.29
C CYS A 37 -14.51 9.28 8.13
N GLY A 38 -14.78 8.84 6.90
CA GLY A 38 -15.81 7.84 6.60
C GLY A 38 -15.57 6.50 7.30
N GLU A 39 -14.30 6.10 7.36
CA GLU A 39 -13.83 4.86 7.99
C GLU A 39 -13.50 5.02 9.49
N ASN A 40 -13.76 6.20 10.08
CA ASN A 40 -13.50 6.50 11.50
C ASN A 40 -12.04 6.25 11.94
N LEU A 41 -11.09 6.49 11.04
CA LEU A 41 -9.66 6.30 11.29
C LEU A 41 -9.06 7.48 12.06
N ILE A 42 -8.19 7.19 13.03
CA ILE A 42 -7.40 8.19 13.75
C ILE A 42 -6.18 8.53 12.91
N TRP A 43 -6.05 9.78 12.49
CA TRP A 43 -4.91 10.22 11.69
C TRP A 43 -4.23 11.44 12.31
N ASP A 44 -2.95 11.58 12.02
CA ASP A 44 -2.14 12.74 12.40
C ASP A 44 -1.24 13.18 11.23
N LYS A 45 -0.67 14.38 11.34
CA LYS A 45 0.28 14.92 10.37
C LYS A 45 1.57 15.30 11.08
N MET A 46 2.70 15.01 10.46
CA MET A 46 4.01 15.49 10.88
C MET A 46 4.82 16.02 9.69
N THR A 47 5.78 16.89 9.99
CA THR A 47 6.72 17.42 8.99
C THR A 47 7.76 16.36 8.62
N VAL A 48 8.37 16.52 7.45
CA VAL A 48 9.47 15.67 7.00
C VAL A 48 10.63 15.74 8.00
N ALA A 49 10.97 16.94 8.46
CA ALA A 49 12.03 17.15 9.44
C ALA A 49 11.75 16.42 10.77
N ALA A 50 10.51 16.44 11.26
CA ALA A 50 10.13 15.73 12.48
C ALA A 50 10.19 14.20 12.31
N PHE A 51 9.75 13.70 11.15
CA PHE A 51 9.84 12.27 10.84
C PHE A 51 11.29 11.77 10.77
N LEU A 52 12.19 12.55 10.17
CA LEU A 52 13.60 12.20 9.99
C LEU A 52 14.46 12.43 11.24
N GLY A 53 14.08 13.37 12.12
CA GLY A 53 14.83 13.72 13.33
C GLY A 53 14.88 12.62 14.39
N ASP A 54 15.94 12.59 15.21
CA ASP A 54 16.29 11.51 16.14
C ASP A 54 15.37 11.33 17.37
N ASP A 55 14.22 11.99 17.43
CA ASP A 55 13.33 11.92 18.59
C ASP A 55 12.82 10.49 18.84
N GLU A 56 12.98 10.03 20.09
CA GLU A 56 12.54 8.70 20.57
C GLU A 56 11.05 8.66 20.92
N ALA A 57 10.37 9.82 20.90
CA ALA A 57 8.93 9.95 21.14
C ALA A 57 8.11 9.36 19.98
N TRP A 58 8.17 8.05 19.82
CA TRP A 58 7.31 7.31 18.92
C TRP A 58 5.92 7.17 19.54
N ARG A 59 4.90 7.56 18.76
CA ARG A 59 3.54 7.08 18.99
C ARG A 59 3.38 5.77 18.20
N GLU A 60 2.56 4.86 18.68
CA GLU A 60 2.25 3.64 17.92
C GLU A 60 1.45 4.02 16.67
N PHE A 61 2.03 3.75 15.49
CA PHE A 61 1.46 4.10 14.18
C PHE A 61 1.04 2.84 13.41
N GLY A 62 -0.08 2.92 12.69
CA GLY A 62 -0.52 1.85 11.81
C GLY A 62 0.10 1.90 10.41
N THR A 63 0.06 3.06 9.77
CA THR A 63 0.60 3.26 8.41
C THR A 63 1.20 4.66 8.29
N VAL A 64 2.38 4.74 7.69
CA VAL A 64 3.04 6.01 7.36
C VAL A 64 2.81 6.31 5.89
N VAL A 65 2.30 7.50 5.59
CA VAL A 65 2.15 8.01 4.22
C VAL A 65 3.14 9.15 4.04
N LEU A 66 4.18 8.95 3.24
CA LEU A 66 5.27 9.90 3.01
C LEU A 66 5.15 10.53 1.64
N ASP A 67 5.09 11.86 1.57
CA ASP A 67 5.26 12.57 0.30
C ASP A 67 6.75 12.67 -0.06
N SER A 68 7.20 11.78 -0.93
CA SER A 68 8.63 11.65 -1.26
C SER A 68 9.14 12.79 -2.14
N SER A 69 8.26 13.58 -2.75
CA SER A 69 8.64 14.77 -3.54
C SER A 69 9.32 15.86 -2.71
N GLN A 70 9.22 15.79 -1.39
CA GLN A 70 9.73 16.76 -0.44
C GLN A 70 11.05 16.31 0.22
N ILE A 71 11.53 15.11 -0.11
CA ILE A 71 12.80 14.57 0.38
C ILE A 71 13.92 14.99 -0.56
N VAL A 72 15.00 15.53 0.00
CA VAL A 72 16.22 15.87 -0.74
C VAL A 72 17.32 14.83 -0.54
N ALA A 73 18.31 14.79 -1.44
CA ALA A 73 19.37 13.76 -1.45
C ALA A 73 20.17 13.72 -0.14
N GLU A 74 20.37 14.87 0.50
CA GLU A 74 21.06 15.02 1.77
C GLU A 74 20.36 14.29 2.93
N GLN A 75 19.08 13.94 2.77
CA GLN A 75 18.24 13.29 3.79
C GLN A 75 18.09 11.78 3.57
N TYR A 76 18.75 11.21 2.55
CA TYR A 76 18.56 9.80 2.20
C TYR A 76 19.05 8.84 3.29
N GLU A 77 20.15 9.16 3.97
CA GLU A 77 20.67 8.33 5.07
C GLU A 77 19.69 8.30 6.26
N GLU A 78 19.12 9.45 6.61
CA GLU A 78 18.08 9.58 7.63
C GLU A 78 16.83 8.78 7.22
N LEU A 79 16.37 8.94 5.98
CA LEU A 79 15.21 8.26 5.46
C LEU A 79 15.40 6.74 5.46
N TRP A 80 16.58 6.26 5.06
CA TRP A 80 16.93 4.84 5.11
C TRP A 80 16.85 4.30 6.53
N ARG A 81 17.46 5.00 7.50
CA ARG A 81 17.36 4.63 8.93
C ARG A 81 15.92 4.58 9.41
N ARG A 82 15.09 5.55 9.00
CA ARG A 82 13.67 5.60 9.38
C ARG A 82 12.85 4.47 8.79
N LEU A 83 12.95 4.24 7.49
CA LEU A 83 12.23 3.13 6.84
C LEU A 83 12.66 1.78 7.40
N LYS A 84 13.94 1.61 7.78
CA LYS A 84 14.41 0.37 8.39
C LYS A 84 13.79 0.14 9.76
N ARG A 85 13.64 1.20 10.57
CA ARG A 85 12.94 1.12 11.86
C ARG A 85 11.46 0.81 11.68
N LEU A 86 10.77 1.43 10.72
CA LEU A 86 9.38 1.11 10.41
C LEU A 86 9.21 -0.37 10.05
N GLU A 87 10.08 -0.90 9.20
CA GLU A 87 10.06 -2.31 8.82
C GLU A 87 10.27 -3.24 10.03
N GLN A 88 11.20 -2.91 10.92
CA GLN A 88 11.44 -3.67 12.16
C GLN A 88 10.26 -3.59 13.14
N ALA A 89 9.55 -2.47 13.16
CA ALA A 89 8.32 -2.28 13.93
C ALA A 89 7.07 -2.84 13.23
N ASN A 90 7.23 -3.44 12.04
CA ASN A 90 6.15 -3.94 11.19
C ASN A 90 5.11 -2.86 10.82
N VAL A 91 5.55 -1.61 10.66
CA VAL A 91 4.74 -0.48 10.23
C VAL A 91 4.93 -0.29 8.72
N ALA A 92 3.83 -0.31 7.98
CA ALA A 92 3.86 -0.12 6.53
C ALA A 92 4.08 1.35 6.15
N ALA A 93 4.84 1.57 5.08
CA ALA A 93 5.10 2.88 4.51
C ALA A 93 4.55 2.98 3.08
N ILE A 94 3.80 4.03 2.79
CA ILE A 94 3.30 4.36 1.45
C ILE A 94 4.01 5.63 1.01
N LEU A 95 4.75 5.56 -0.09
CA LEU A 95 5.49 6.70 -0.64
C LEU A 95 4.75 7.29 -1.83
N LEU A 96 4.37 8.55 -1.73
CA LEU A 96 3.69 9.31 -2.78
C LEU A 96 4.70 10.09 -3.63
N ASN A 97 4.38 10.27 -4.91
CA ASN A 97 5.07 11.19 -5.83
C ASN A 97 6.58 10.89 -5.94
N ASP A 98 6.93 9.62 -6.16
CA ASP A 98 8.32 9.20 -6.28
C ASP A 98 9.00 9.84 -7.51
N HIS A 99 9.76 10.89 -7.22
CA HIS A 99 10.66 11.60 -8.13
C HIS A 99 12.14 11.40 -7.75
N ILE A 100 12.42 10.54 -6.78
CA ILE A 100 13.76 10.42 -6.17
C ILE A 100 14.40 9.07 -6.52
N SER A 101 15.70 9.06 -6.83
CA SER A 101 16.46 7.84 -7.13
C SER A 101 16.83 7.03 -5.88
N PHE A 102 15.92 6.95 -4.90
CA PHE A 102 16.14 6.23 -3.65
C PHE A 102 15.68 4.76 -3.78
N PRO A 103 16.47 3.77 -3.30
CA PRO A 103 16.20 2.35 -3.49
C PRO A 103 15.13 1.82 -2.52
N PHE A 104 13.89 2.29 -2.64
CA PHE A 104 12.76 1.88 -1.79
C PHE A 104 12.38 0.41 -1.96
N ASP A 105 12.74 -0.21 -3.08
CA ASP A 105 12.56 -1.65 -3.36
C ASP A 105 13.26 -2.56 -2.33
N ARG A 106 14.21 -2.01 -1.55
CA ARG A 106 14.92 -2.72 -0.48
C ARG A 106 14.09 -2.90 0.80
N PHE A 107 12.94 -2.25 0.90
CA PHE A 107 12.06 -2.32 2.08
C PHE A 107 10.78 -3.07 1.74
N LYS A 108 10.54 -4.18 2.42
CA LYS A 108 9.44 -5.11 2.13
C LYS A 108 8.06 -4.54 2.43
N LEU A 109 7.99 -3.62 3.39
CA LEU A 109 6.75 -2.96 3.83
C LEU A 109 6.62 -1.54 3.30
N ALA A 110 7.52 -1.11 2.41
CA ALA A 110 7.40 0.16 1.71
C ALA A 110 6.73 -0.08 0.36
N THR A 111 5.74 0.72 -0.02
CA THR A 111 5.25 0.73 -1.40
C THR A 111 5.23 2.12 -1.99
N ILE A 112 5.62 2.19 -3.26
CA ILE A 112 5.72 3.43 -4.02
C ILE A 112 4.47 3.65 -4.87
N LEU A 113 3.99 4.89 -4.87
CA LEU A 113 2.88 5.41 -5.65
C LEU A 113 3.35 6.58 -6.52
N ARG A 114 3.71 6.29 -7.78
CA ARG A 114 4.29 7.28 -8.72
C ARG A 114 3.27 8.26 -9.29
N THR A 115 2.06 7.78 -9.52
CA THR A 115 0.89 8.56 -10.01
C THR A 115 -0.37 7.94 -9.43
N ALA A 116 -0.51 8.00 -8.10
CA ALA A 116 -1.68 7.40 -7.45
C ALA A 116 -2.91 8.28 -7.58
N SER A 117 -4.02 7.65 -7.99
CA SER A 117 -5.33 8.19 -7.66
C SER A 117 -5.56 8.11 -6.15
N LEU A 118 -6.33 9.05 -5.60
CA LEU A 118 -6.75 9.06 -4.21
C LEU A 118 -7.24 7.68 -3.71
N GLU A 119 -8.04 7.01 -4.54
CA GLU A 119 -8.66 5.72 -4.26
C GLU A 119 -7.61 4.60 -4.05
N GLU A 120 -6.49 4.66 -4.77
CA GLU A 120 -5.41 3.68 -4.63
C GLU A 120 -4.66 3.84 -3.30
N MET A 121 -4.38 5.09 -2.92
CA MET A 121 -3.71 5.38 -1.65
C MET A 121 -4.56 4.93 -0.46
N VAL A 122 -5.86 5.24 -0.46
CA VAL A 122 -6.76 4.82 0.61
C VAL A 122 -6.87 3.30 0.67
N GLY A 123 -7.06 2.63 -0.46
CA GLY A 123 -7.16 1.16 -0.47
C GLY A 123 -5.91 0.45 0.09
N ARG A 124 -4.73 1.08 -0.04
CA ARG A 124 -3.48 0.58 0.57
C ARG A 124 -3.40 0.84 2.07
N ILE A 125 -3.84 2.02 2.51
CA ILE A 125 -3.96 2.35 3.94
C ILE A 125 -4.88 1.33 4.63
N GLU A 126 -6.06 1.08 4.06
CA GLU A 126 -7.04 0.13 4.60
C GLU A 126 -6.47 -1.30 4.69
N ALA A 127 -5.77 -1.74 3.64
CA ALA A 127 -5.13 -3.05 3.61
C ALA A 127 -4.08 -3.19 4.72
N ASN A 128 -3.24 -2.17 4.93
CA ASN A 128 -2.21 -2.17 5.95
C ASN A 128 -2.81 -2.14 7.36
N LEU A 129 -3.87 -1.36 7.58
CA LEU A 129 -4.57 -1.32 8.86
C LEU A 129 -5.31 -2.62 9.17
N ALA A 130 -5.93 -3.25 8.18
CA ALA A 130 -6.52 -4.57 8.33
C ALA A 130 -5.47 -5.62 8.71
N TYR A 131 -4.30 -5.57 8.07
CA TYR A 131 -3.15 -6.41 8.41
C TYR A 131 -2.69 -6.21 9.87
N ASN A 132 -2.53 -4.96 10.33
CA ASN A 132 -2.12 -4.66 11.70
C ASN A 132 -3.14 -5.14 12.74
N ARG A 133 -4.44 -4.94 12.48
CA ARG A 133 -5.52 -5.43 13.35
C ARG A 133 -5.53 -6.96 13.45
N SER A 134 -5.15 -7.65 12.37
CA SER A 134 -5.14 -9.12 12.31
C SER A 134 -3.92 -9.75 13.01
N MET A 135 -2.82 -9.02 13.14
CA MET A 135 -1.58 -9.52 13.77
C MET A 135 -1.48 -9.21 15.27
N GLY A 136 -2.43 -8.46 15.86
CA GLY A 136 -2.39 -8.12 17.28
C GLY A 136 -1.15 -7.30 17.68
N ILE A 137 -0.58 -6.54 16.75
CA ILE A 137 0.63 -5.76 16.98
C ILE A 137 0.26 -4.50 17.76
N ASN A 138 0.66 -4.54 19.04
CA ASN A 138 0.69 -3.47 20.03
C ASN A 138 -0.63 -2.68 20.24
N GLY A 139 -1.31 -2.99 21.34
CA GLY A 139 -2.03 -1.98 22.12
C GLY A 139 -3.41 -1.52 21.64
N VAL A 140 -3.93 -1.94 20.49
CA VAL A 140 -5.28 -1.55 20.07
C VAL A 140 -6.30 -2.11 21.06
N PRO A 141 -7.12 -1.28 21.75
CA PRO A 141 -8.22 -1.79 22.54
C PRO A 141 -9.21 -2.44 21.59
N THR A 142 -9.25 -3.76 21.60
CA THR A 142 -10.30 -4.56 21.00
C THR A 142 -11.62 -4.10 21.60
N ARG A 143 -12.38 -3.29 20.85
CA ARG A 143 -13.79 -3.10 21.18
C ARG A 143 -14.41 -4.50 21.14
N PRO A 144 -15.03 -5.00 22.22
CA PRO A 144 -15.42 -6.39 22.29
C PRO A 144 -16.41 -6.68 21.16
N ALA A 145 -15.98 -7.50 20.18
CA ALA A 145 -16.90 -8.20 19.32
C ALA A 145 -17.71 -9.14 20.23
N PRO A 146 -19.05 -9.15 20.16
CA PRO A 146 -19.84 -10.00 21.03
C PRO A 146 -19.58 -11.47 20.67
N ALA A 147 -18.94 -12.15 21.62
CA ALA A 147 -18.93 -13.57 21.89
C ALA A 147 -18.34 -14.54 20.83
N ALA A 148 -17.26 -15.20 21.29
CA ALA A 148 -16.78 -16.53 20.92
C ALA A 148 -16.27 -16.72 19.47
N THR A 149 -14.97 -16.53 19.26
CA THR A 149 -14.26 -17.04 18.08
C THR A 149 -13.51 -18.32 18.45
N THR A 150 -13.99 -19.44 17.92
CA THR A 150 -13.20 -20.67 17.77
C THR A 150 -12.07 -20.44 16.76
N PRO A 151 -10.96 -21.20 16.82
CA PRO A 151 -9.77 -21.01 15.97
C PRO A 151 -10.06 -20.92 14.45
N ASP A 152 -11.09 -21.64 13.97
CA ASP A 152 -11.49 -21.63 12.57
C ASP A 152 -12.00 -20.27 12.06
N ASN A 153 -12.54 -19.43 12.96
CA ASN A 153 -13.13 -18.16 12.56
C ASN A 153 -12.04 -17.10 12.30
N GLU A 154 -10.93 -17.12 13.05
CA GLU A 154 -9.82 -16.18 12.88
C GLU A 154 -9.04 -16.44 11.58
N LEU A 155 -8.74 -17.70 11.28
CA LEU A 155 -8.08 -18.07 10.02
C LEU A 155 -8.94 -17.73 8.80
N THR A 156 -10.26 -17.93 8.91
CA THR A 156 -11.21 -17.57 7.85
C THR A 156 -11.23 -16.06 7.61
N GLU A 157 -11.24 -15.25 8.67
CA GLU A 157 -11.17 -13.79 8.55
C GLU A 157 -9.83 -13.32 7.96
N GLN A 158 -8.71 -13.92 8.36
CA GLN A 158 -7.39 -13.64 7.77
C GLN A 158 -7.36 -13.96 6.26
N LEU A 159 -7.92 -15.09 5.86
CA LEU A 159 -8.02 -15.51 4.47
C LEU A 159 -8.91 -14.57 3.64
N LYS A 160 -10.06 -14.16 4.20
CA LYS A 160 -10.93 -13.13 3.58
C LYS A 160 -10.17 -11.85 3.31
N MET A 161 -9.45 -11.34 4.32
CA MET A 161 -8.66 -10.12 4.20
C MET A 161 -7.56 -10.26 3.14
N ALA A 162 -6.83 -11.37 3.14
CA ALA A 162 -5.82 -11.65 2.10
C ALA A 162 -6.44 -11.67 0.69
N GLY A 163 -7.63 -12.25 0.54
CA GLY A 163 -8.40 -12.22 -0.71
C GLY A 163 -8.79 -10.81 -1.16
N HIS A 164 -9.20 -9.95 -0.23
CA HIS A 164 -9.47 -8.54 -0.51
C HIS A 164 -8.22 -7.80 -0.98
N VAL A 165 -7.09 -8.03 -0.29
CA VAL A 165 -5.80 -7.46 -0.70
C VAL A 165 -5.42 -7.92 -2.10
N GLN A 166 -5.49 -9.23 -2.38
CA GLN A 166 -5.19 -9.77 -3.70
C GLN A 166 -6.07 -9.16 -4.81
N ARG A 167 -7.38 -8.97 -4.56
CA ARG A 167 -8.27 -8.31 -5.53
C ARG A 167 -7.86 -6.87 -5.82
N ASN A 168 -7.28 -6.15 -4.85
CA ASN A 168 -6.78 -4.79 -5.08
C ASN A 168 -5.53 -4.76 -5.99
N PHE A 169 -4.85 -5.89 -6.19
CA PHE A 169 -3.76 -5.99 -7.18
C PHE A 169 -4.28 -6.19 -8.61
N LEU A 170 -5.55 -6.50 -8.80
CA LEU A 170 -6.16 -6.59 -10.12
C LEU A 170 -6.50 -5.20 -10.67
N PRO A 171 -6.41 -4.99 -11.99
CA PRO A 171 -6.75 -3.70 -12.59
C PRO A 171 -8.23 -3.38 -12.37
N ARG A 172 -8.51 -2.33 -11.60
CA ARG A 172 -9.88 -1.82 -11.33
C ARG A 172 -10.55 -1.24 -12.57
N ARG A 173 -9.77 -0.72 -13.51
CA ARG A 173 -10.23 -0.18 -14.79
C ARG A 173 -9.37 -0.76 -15.90
N LEU A 174 -10.01 -1.42 -16.86
CA LEU A 174 -9.32 -1.96 -18.02
C LEU A 174 -9.12 -0.84 -19.06
N PRO A 175 -7.97 -0.78 -19.75
CA PRO A 175 -7.66 0.27 -20.71
C PRO A 175 -8.46 0.08 -22.01
N ASN A 176 -9.75 0.42 -21.96
CA ASN A 176 -10.61 0.46 -23.13
C ASN A 176 -10.13 1.55 -24.09
N LEU A 177 -9.86 1.16 -25.34
CA LEU A 177 -9.50 2.05 -26.44
C LEU A 177 -10.62 2.09 -27.48
N LYS A 178 -10.54 3.05 -28.40
CA LYS A 178 -11.55 3.22 -29.46
C LYS A 178 -11.80 1.93 -30.27
N ASN A 179 -10.77 1.11 -30.43
CA ASN A 179 -10.75 -0.11 -31.23
C ASN A 179 -10.66 -1.41 -30.40
N VAL A 180 -10.48 -1.33 -29.08
CA VAL A 180 -10.32 -2.52 -28.22
C VAL A 180 -11.12 -2.34 -26.93
N ARG A 181 -12.01 -3.30 -26.64
CA ARG A 181 -12.75 -3.36 -25.37
C ARG A 181 -12.35 -4.59 -24.59
N TRP A 182 -12.24 -4.41 -23.28
CA TRP A 182 -11.85 -5.44 -22.34
C TRP A 182 -12.99 -5.78 -21.39
N ALA A 183 -13.06 -7.04 -21.02
CA ALA A 183 -13.87 -7.53 -19.93
C ALA A 183 -13.04 -8.56 -19.16
N SER A 184 -13.15 -8.56 -17.84
CA SER A 184 -12.50 -9.55 -16.99
C SER A 184 -13.48 -10.07 -15.94
N LEU A 185 -13.27 -11.30 -15.51
CA LEU A 185 -13.99 -11.94 -14.43
C LEU A 185 -12.97 -12.72 -13.59
N PHE A 186 -12.94 -12.47 -12.29
CA PHE A 186 -12.02 -13.12 -11.36
C PHE A 186 -12.83 -13.83 -10.28
N LEU A 187 -12.80 -15.17 -10.32
CA LEU A 187 -13.53 -16.03 -9.40
C LEU A 187 -12.54 -16.97 -8.69
N PRO A 188 -12.01 -16.58 -7.52
CA PRO A 188 -11.23 -17.48 -6.69
C PRO A 188 -12.05 -18.71 -6.30
N ALA A 189 -11.40 -19.88 -6.23
CA ALA A 189 -12.04 -21.11 -5.75
C ALA A 189 -12.34 -21.07 -4.24
N ASP A 190 -11.56 -20.28 -3.49
CA ASP A 190 -11.66 -20.09 -2.04
C ASP A 190 -11.58 -18.58 -1.73
N TRP A 191 -11.01 -18.18 -0.60
CA TRP A 191 -10.80 -16.76 -0.27
C TRP A 191 -9.71 -16.08 -1.11
N VAL A 192 -8.66 -16.83 -1.48
CA VAL A 192 -7.51 -16.37 -2.28
C VAL A 192 -7.36 -17.24 -3.53
N SER A 193 -6.67 -16.74 -4.56
CA SER A 193 -6.45 -17.46 -5.82
C SER A 193 -4.97 -17.65 -6.11
N GLY A 194 -4.59 -18.78 -6.71
CA GLY A 194 -3.29 -18.91 -7.37
C GLY A 194 -3.21 -18.13 -8.68
N ASP A 195 -4.35 -17.61 -9.16
CA ASP A 195 -4.42 -16.89 -10.43
C ASP A 195 -4.30 -15.39 -10.23
N MET A 196 -3.74 -14.69 -11.21
CA MET A 196 -3.82 -13.24 -11.31
C MET A 196 -3.75 -12.78 -12.76
N TYR A 197 -4.21 -11.57 -13.03
CA TYR A 197 -4.06 -10.95 -14.34
C TYR A 197 -3.75 -9.46 -14.20
N ASP A 198 -3.17 -8.90 -15.25
CA ASP A 198 -3.03 -7.46 -15.39
C ASP A 198 -3.24 -7.04 -16.84
N VAL A 199 -3.71 -5.80 -17.01
CA VAL A 199 -3.92 -5.18 -18.32
C VAL A 199 -3.56 -3.71 -18.19
N ALA A 200 -2.50 -3.29 -18.87
CA ALA A 200 -1.96 -1.94 -18.79
C ALA A 200 -1.72 -1.37 -20.18
N ARG A 201 -2.06 -0.09 -20.37
CA ARG A 201 -1.67 0.65 -21.57
C ARG A 201 -0.17 0.95 -21.48
N LEU A 202 0.60 0.52 -22.47
CA LEU A 202 2.05 0.72 -22.50
C LEU A 202 2.42 2.04 -23.17
N ASP A 203 1.71 2.42 -24.24
CA ASP A 203 1.81 3.72 -24.92
C ASP A 203 0.53 4.02 -25.75
N GLU A 204 0.62 4.90 -26.74
CA GLU A 204 -0.50 5.24 -27.62
C GLU A 204 -1.02 4.08 -28.48
N GLN A 205 -0.17 3.09 -28.79
CA GLN A 205 -0.43 2.03 -29.77
C GLN A 205 -0.38 0.61 -29.19
N HIS A 206 0.13 0.43 -27.98
CA HIS A 206 0.41 -0.86 -27.35
C HIS A 206 -0.31 -1.01 -26.01
N ILE A 207 -0.90 -2.19 -25.82
CA ILE A 207 -1.45 -2.66 -24.54
C ILE A 207 -0.70 -3.94 -24.16
N GLY A 208 -0.22 -3.98 -22.92
CA GLY A 208 0.36 -5.16 -22.31
C GLY A 208 -0.67 -5.83 -21.43
N PHE A 209 -0.72 -7.16 -21.47
CA PHE A 209 -1.55 -7.94 -20.58
C PHE A 209 -0.91 -9.30 -20.33
N TYR A 210 -1.24 -9.89 -19.19
CA TYR A 210 -0.89 -11.26 -18.88
C TYR A 210 -1.94 -11.88 -17.96
N VAL A 211 -1.95 -13.21 -17.96
CA VAL A 211 -2.61 -14.04 -16.94
C VAL A 211 -1.55 -14.97 -16.39
N ALA A 212 -1.49 -15.08 -15.08
CA ALA A 212 -0.57 -15.93 -14.36
C ALA A 212 -1.37 -16.92 -13.51
N ASP A 213 -0.92 -18.17 -13.50
CA ASP A 213 -1.46 -19.27 -12.71
C ASP A 213 -0.28 -19.92 -11.97
N ALA A 214 -0.25 -19.75 -10.65
CA ALA A 214 0.68 -20.45 -9.78
C ALA A 214 0.08 -21.78 -9.33
N VAL A 215 0.90 -22.84 -9.30
CA VAL A 215 0.43 -24.19 -8.91
C VAL A 215 -0.25 -24.18 -7.53
N GLY A 216 -1.57 -24.39 -7.54
CA GLY A 216 -2.42 -24.48 -6.33
C GLY A 216 -3.30 -23.25 -6.09
N HIS A 217 -4.23 -23.33 -5.14
CA HIS A 217 -5.18 -22.24 -4.81
C HIS A 217 -5.06 -21.76 -3.36
N SER A 218 -3.86 -21.90 -2.77
CA SER A 218 -3.57 -21.62 -1.37
C SER A 218 -2.91 -20.24 -1.18
N ILE A 219 -2.76 -19.79 0.07
CA ILE A 219 -2.10 -18.53 0.41
C ILE A 219 -0.71 -18.40 -0.26
N PRO A 220 0.18 -19.42 -0.24
CA PRO A 220 1.46 -19.32 -0.93
C PRO A 220 1.35 -19.07 -2.44
N ALA A 221 0.37 -19.68 -3.12
CA ALA A 221 0.15 -19.48 -4.55
C ALA A 221 -0.32 -18.05 -4.86
N ALA A 222 -1.21 -17.52 -4.01
CA ALA A 222 -1.69 -16.14 -4.09
C ALA A 222 -0.58 -15.11 -3.87
N LEU A 223 0.31 -15.36 -2.91
CA LEU A 223 1.47 -14.51 -2.67
C LEU A 223 2.45 -14.57 -3.85
N LEU A 224 2.70 -15.76 -4.41
CA LEU A 224 3.60 -15.93 -5.55
C LEU A 224 3.14 -15.13 -6.76
N THR A 225 1.86 -15.17 -7.11
CA THR A 225 1.37 -14.34 -8.22
C THR A 225 1.46 -12.86 -7.91
N MET A 226 1.17 -12.44 -6.68
CA MET A 226 1.37 -11.04 -6.27
C MET A 226 2.83 -10.57 -6.46
N PHE A 227 3.81 -11.40 -6.11
CA PHE A 227 5.22 -11.12 -6.41
C PHE A 227 5.48 -11.08 -7.91
N LEU A 228 4.91 -12.02 -8.67
CA LEU A 228 5.05 -12.06 -10.13
C LEU A 228 4.57 -10.75 -10.77
N LYS A 229 3.45 -10.18 -10.32
CA LYS A 229 2.97 -8.88 -10.83
C LYS A 229 3.95 -7.74 -10.59
N GLN A 230 4.66 -7.74 -9.47
CA GLN A 230 5.68 -6.74 -9.19
C GLN A 230 6.95 -6.97 -10.02
N ALA A 231 7.28 -8.22 -10.31
CA ALA A 231 8.44 -8.60 -11.10
C ALA A 231 8.24 -8.37 -12.61
N ILE A 232 7.03 -8.58 -13.13
CA ILE A 232 6.71 -8.38 -14.54
C ILE A 232 6.84 -6.90 -14.92
N LYS A 233 7.85 -6.61 -15.74
CA LYS A 233 8.02 -5.31 -16.41
C LYS A 233 7.65 -5.44 -17.88
N MET A 234 6.54 -4.84 -18.28
CA MET A 234 6.12 -4.78 -19.70
C MET A 234 6.68 -3.55 -20.43
N ARG A 235 7.09 -2.52 -19.69
CA ARG A 235 7.69 -1.28 -20.19
C ARG A 235 8.68 -0.73 -19.17
N GLU A 236 9.71 -0.08 -19.67
CA GLU A 236 10.63 0.76 -18.90
C GLU A 236 10.67 2.17 -19.50
N THR A 237 10.81 3.20 -18.67
CA THR A 237 10.92 4.60 -19.10
C THR A 237 12.19 5.18 -18.52
N THR A 238 13.02 5.75 -19.39
CA THR A 238 14.35 6.27 -19.07
C THR A 238 14.47 7.67 -19.66
N GLY A 239 14.35 8.70 -18.81
CA GLY A 239 14.27 10.09 -19.27
C GLY A 239 13.02 10.32 -20.12
N ASP A 240 13.20 10.87 -21.31
CA ASP A 240 12.12 11.14 -22.29
C ASP A 240 11.83 9.95 -23.21
N ASP A 241 12.58 8.84 -23.08
CA ASP A 241 12.42 7.66 -23.93
C ASP A 241 11.78 6.49 -23.16
N TYR A 242 11.18 5.55 -23.88
CA TYR A 242 10.62 4.34 -23.30
C TYR A 242 10.90 3.12 -24.16
N ARG A 243 11.04 1.98 -23.49
CA ARG A 243 11.20 0.68 -24.11
C ARG A 243 10.07 -0.23 -23.70
N ILE A 244 9.40 -0.82 -24.68
CA ILE A 244 8.42 -1.88 -24.47
C ILE A 244 9.12 -3.21 -24.62
N PHE A 245 8.93 -4.09 -23.64
CA PHE A 245 9.47 -5.44 -23.67
C PHE A 245 8.49 -6.37 -24.37
N GLY A 246 8.99 -7.16 -25.32
CA GLY A 246 8.17 -8.19 -25.98
C GLY A 246 7.85 -9.34 -25.03
N PRO A 247 6.79 -10.13 -25.26
CA PRO A 247 6.39 -11.21 -24.35
C PRO A 247 7.52 -12.20 -24.02
N VAL A 248 8.33 -12.58 -25.01
CA VAL A 248 9.48 -13.48 -24.79
C VAL A 248 10.51 -12.83 -23.86
N GLU A 249 10.83 -11.57 -24.09
CA GLU A 249 11.79 -10.81 -23.28
C GLU A 249 11.27 -10.60 -21.84
N VAL A 250 9.96 -10.37 -21.67
CA VAL A 250 9.35 -10.32 -20.34
C VAL A 250 9.53 -11.66 -19.61
N MET A 251 9.35 -12.78 -20.31
CA MET A 251 9.52 -14.12 -19.73
C MET A 251 10.97 -14.49 -19.44
N GLU A 252 11.93 -13.97 -20.21
CA GLU A 252 13.36 -14.20 -19.97
C GLU A 252 13.91 -13.38 -18.78
N ASN A 253 13.26 -12.27 -18.44
CA ASN A 253 13.66 -11.37 -17.36
C ASN A 253 12.90 -11.58 -16.04
N LEU A 254 12.12 -12.67 -15.96
CA LEU A 254 11.25 -13.01 -14.84
C LEU A 254 11.96 -13.79 -13.72
#